data_AF-A0A3N5XEP2-F1
#
_entry.id   AF-A0A3N5XEP2-F1
#
_cell.length_a   1.000
_cell.length_b   1.000
_cell.length_c   1.000
_cell.angle_alpha   90.00
_cell.angle_beta   90.00
_cell.angle_gamma   90.00
#
_symmetry.space_group_name_H-M   'P 1'
#
loop_
_entity.id
_entity.type
_entity.pdbx_description
1 polymer ?
#
loop_
_entity_poly.entity_id
_entity_poly.type
_entity_poly.pdbx_seq_one_letter_code
_entity_poly.pdbx_strand_id
1 'polypeptide(L)'
;MFLKTLIRCNRPFLEAVINLHQAGKIPPNSYALDLDMLAANTRVIAGEAAKYNLKVLAMTKQIGRNPAALRVLKANGIDSCVAVDVACARPVHAAGLKVGHIGHLVQV
;
A
#
# COMPACT_ATOMS: atom_id res chain seq x y z
N MET A 1 -16.38 -8.15 3.65
CA MET A 1 -15.44 -9.23 4.03
C MET A 1 -14.42 -8.86 5.11
N PHE A 2 -14.03 -7.59 5.34
CA PHE A 2 -12.97 -7.26 6.32
C PHE A 2 -13.40 -6.43 7.54
N LEU A 3 -14.68 -6.07 7.69
CA LEU A 3 -15.12 -5.17 8.75
C LEU A 3 -14.83 -5.71 10.16
N LYS A 4 -15.14 -6.98 10.44
CA LYS A 4 -14.84 -7.59 11.75
C LYS A 4 -13.34 -7.63 12.04
N THR A 5 -12.53 -7.94 11.02
CA THR A 5 -11.06 -7.93 11.14
C THR A 5 -10.53 -6.52 11.37
N LEU A 6 -11.05 -5.52 10.66
CA LEU A 6 -10.67 -4.12 10.82
C LEU A 6 -10.96 -3.63 12.24
N ILE A 7 -12.14 -3.93 12.77
CA ILE A 7 -12.51 -3.57 14.16
C ILE A 7 -11.55 -4.22 15.16
N ARG A 8 -11.16 -5.49 14.95
CA ARG A 8 -10.25 -6.20 15.85
C ARG A 8 -8.81 -5.71 15.77
N CYS A 9 -8.31 -5.45 14.56
CA CYS A 9 -6.89 -5.22 14.31
C CYS A 9 -6.52 -3.72 14.25
N ASN A 10 -7.47 -2.83 13.98
CA ASN A 10 -7.20 -1.41 13.78
C ASN A 10 -8.41 -0.52 14.12
N ARG A 11 -8.96 -0.68 15.34
CA ARG A 11 -10.06 0.15 15.85
C ARG A 11 -9.74 1.66 15.86
N PRO A 12 -8.55 2.13 16.30
CA PRO A 12 -8.25 3.56 16.32
C PRO A 12 -8.34 4.21 14.93
N PHE A 13 -7.86 3.53 13.88
CA PHE A 13 -8.01 4.00 12.51
C PHE A 13 -9.48 4.10 12.09
N LEU A 14 -10.31 3.12 12.44
CA LEU A 14 -11.74 3.14 12.13
C LEU A 14 -12.43 4.34 12.78
N GLU A 15 -12.16 4.60 14.06
CA GLU A 15 -12.70 5.74 14.80
C GLU A 15 -12.26 7.07 14.19
N ALA A 16 -10.98 7.19 13.81
CA ALA A 16 -10.45 8.38 13.13
C ALA A 16 -11.16 8.64 11.79
N VAL A 17 -11.37 7.60 10.97
CA VAL A 17 -12.07 7.73 9.68
C VAL A 17 -13.54 8.13 9.87
N ILE A 18 -14.22 7.56 10.87
CA ILE A 18 -15.61 7.94 11.21
C ILE A 18 -15.68 9.42 11.58
N ASN A 19 -14.80 9.87 12.47
CA ASN A 19 -14.76 11.26 12.92
C ASN A 19 -14.48 12.22 11.77
N LEU A 20 -13.51 11.91 10.90
CA LEU A 20 -13.18 12.72 9.73
C LEU A 20 -14.33 12.79 8.71
N HIS A 21 -15.05 11.68 8.50
CA HIS A 21 -16.21 11.65 7.63
C HIS A 21 -17.38 12.46 8.21
N GLN A 22 -17.70 12.28 9.51
CA GLN A 22 -18.74 13.05 10.20
C GLN A 22 -18.44 14.55 10.24
N ALA A 23 -17.16 14.93 10.31
CA ALA A 23 -16.70 16.31 10.22
C ALA A 23 -16.65 16.87 8.79
N GLY A 24 -17.08 16.10 7.76
CA GLY A 24 -17.07 16.51 6.36
C GLY A 24 -15.67 16.66 5.74
N LYS A 25 -14.63 16.11 6.38
CA LYS A 25 -13.23 16.19 5.90
C LYS A 25 -12.88 15.10 4.90
N ILE A 26 -13.65 14.00 4.89
CA ILE A 26 -13.55 12.93 3.89
C ILE A 26 -14.91 12.81 3.21
N PRO A 27 -14.99 12.96 1.88
CA PRO A 27 -16.26 12.80 1.17
C PRO A 27 -16.68 11.32 1.08
N PRO A 28 -17.97 11.04 0.82
CA PRO A 28 -18.41 9.69 0.48
C PRO A 28 -17.65 9.15 -0.73
N ASN A 29 -17.66 7.83 -0.93
CA ASN A 29 -16.92 7.15 -2.00
C ASN A 29 -15.40 7.36 -1.95
N SER A 30 -14.84 7.42 -0.73
CA SER A 30 -13.39 7.51 -0.48
C SER A 30 -12.84 6.24 0.16
N TYR A 31 -11.61 5.88 -0.17
CA TYR A 31 -10.81 4.92 0.59
C TYR A 31 -9.81 5.68 1.47
N ALA A 32 -9.81 5.40 2.77
CA ALA A 32 -8.80 5.88 3.70
C ALA A 32 -7.66 4.86 3.81
N LEU A 33 -6.42 5.34 3.88
CA LEU A 33 -5.23 4.52 4.10
C LEU A 33 -4.58 4.92 5.42
N ASP A 34 -4.38 3.94 6.30
CA ASP A 34 -3.58 4.09 7.50
C ASP A 34 -2.09 3.97 7.12
N LEU A 35 -1.39 5.11 7.10
CA LEU A 35 0.03 5.13 6.73
C LEU A 35 0.94 4.57 7.83
N ASP A 36 0.53 4.64 9.09
CA ASP A 36 1.31 4.10 10.21
C ASP A 36 1.25 2.57 10.21
N MET A 37 0.05 2.04 10.04
CA MET A 37 -0.15 0.60 9.88
C MET A 37 0.49 0.07 8.60
N LEU A 38 0.44 0.83 7.50
CA LEU A 38 1.16 0.47 6.28
C LEU A 38 2.67 0.38 6.52
N ALA A 39 3.25 1.34 7.25
CA ALA A 39 4.67 1.33 7.60
C ALA A 39 5.04 0.11 8.44
N ALA A 40 4.23 -0.20 9.47
CA ALA A 40 4.43 -1.36 10.34
C ALA A 40 4.38 -2.68 9.55
N ASN A 41 3.35 -2.86 8.72
CA ASN A 41 3.20 -4.06 7.89
C ASN A 41 4.35 -4.18 6.86
N THR A 42 4.81 -3.07 6.30
CA THR A 42 5.95 -3.04 5.38
C THR A 42 7.20 -3.57 6.05
N ARG A 43 7.51 -3.10 7.27
CA ARG A 43 8.69 -3.56 8.02
C ARG A 43 8.63 -5.04 8.35
N VAL A 44 7.44 -5.55 8.70
CA VAL A 44 7.24 -6.99 8.97
C VAL A 44 7.52 -7.80 7.70
N ILE A 45 6.93 -7.42 6.57
CA ILE A 45 7.11 -8.14 5.29
C ILE A 45 8.57 -8.08 4.82
N ALA A 46 9.18 -6.88 4.85
CA ALA A 46 10.57 -6.68 4.43
C ALA A 46 11.54 -7.44 5.35
N GLY A 47 11.32 -7.40 6.67
CA GLY A 47 12.13 -8.11 7.64
C GLY A 47 12.04 -9.62 7.47
N GLU A 48 10.86 -10.17 7.22
CA GLU A 48 10.70 -11.60 6.98
C GLU A 48 11.35 -12.04 5.67
N ALA A 49 11.16 -11.29 4.59
CA ALA A 49 11.81 -11.56 3.31
C ALA A 49 13.34 -11.55 3.41
N ALA A 50 13.90 -10.64 4.20
CA ALA A 50 15.35 -10.55 4.42
C ALA A 50 15.93 -11.83 5.06
N LYS A 51 15.21 -12.47 5.99
CA LYS A 51 15.65 -13.75 6.62
C LYS A 51 15.86 -14.88 5.60
N TYR A 52 15.12 -14.83 4.49
CA TYR A 52 15.13 -15.84 3.44
C TYR A 52 15.83 -15.38 2.16
N ASN A 53 16.52 -14.23 2.18
CA ASN A 53 17.15 -13.63 1.01
C ASN A 53 16.18 -13.43 -0.18
N LEU A 54 14.93 -13.07 0.12
CA LEU A 54 13.90 -12.80 -0.87
C LEU A 54 13.77 -11.30 -1.15
N LYS A 55 13.52 -10.96 -2.42
CA LYS A 55 13.20 -9.59 -2.82
C LYS A 55 11.69 -9.37 -2.87
N VAL A 56 11.21 -8.35 -2.16
CA VAL A 56 9.80 -7.97 -2.19
C VAL A 56 9.53 -6.99 -3.33
N LEU A 57 8.53 -7.31 -4.16
CA LEU A 57 8.00 -6.41 -5.19
C LEU A 57 6.60 -5.95 -4.79
N ALA A 58 6.42 -4.67 -4.48
CA ALA A 58 5.12 -4.12 -4.12
C ALA A 58 4.13 -4.16 -5.29
N MET A 59 2.96 -4.79 -5.09
CA MET A 59 1.81 -4.69 -5.99
C MET A 59 0.89 -3.56 -5.53
N THR A 60 0.91 -2.43 -6.24
CA THR A 60 0.35 -1.16 -5.75
C THR A 60 -1.01 -0.81 -6.36
N LYS A 61 -1.54 -1.66 -7.26
CA LYS A 61 -2.81 -1.44 -7.96
C LYS A 61 -3.99 -1.29 -7.00
N GLN A 62 -4.03 -2.09 -5.94
CA GLN A 62 -5.14 -2.11 -4.97
C GLN A 62 -5.24 -0.86 -4.11
N ILE A 63 -4.14 -0.11 -3.95
CA ILE A 63 -4.08 1.16 -3.20
C ILE A 63 -4.04 2.38 -4.12
N GLY A 64 -4.44 2.21 -5.38
CA GLY A 64 -4.50 3.30 -6.37
C GLY A 64 -3.14 3.88 -6.75
N ARG A 65 -2.03 3.19 -6.48
CA ARG A 65 -0.65 3.71 -6.69
C ARG A 65 -0.44 5.07 -5.98
N ASN A 66 -1.06 5.24 -4.81
CA ASN A 66 -1.04 6.50 -4.06
C ASN A 66 0.40 6.90 -3.65
N PRO A 67 0.89 8.08 -4.04
CA PRO A 67 2.29 8.46 -3.84
C PRO A 67 2.72 8.58 -2.37
N ALA A 68 1.81 8.91 -1.45
CA ALA A 68 2.11 8.93 -0.03
C ALA A 68 2.35 7.52 0.51
N ALA A 69 1.46 6.58 0.17
CA ALA A 69 1.63 5.16 0.51
C ALA A 69 2.92 4.58 -0.08
N LEU A 70 3.24 4.91 -1.33
CA LEU A 70 4.47 4.46 -1.99
C LEU A 70 5.74 4.96 -1.28
N ARG A 71 5.77 6.23 -0.86
CA ARG A 71 6.89 6.76 -0.07
C ARG A 71 7.04 6.03 1.27
N VAL A 72 5.93 5.68 1.91
CA VAL A 72 5.93 4.86 3.14
C VAL A 72 6.52 3.48 2.88
N LEU A 73 6.11 2.78 1.81
CA LEU A 73 6.68 1.49 1.44
C LEU A 73 8.20 1.57 1.27
N LYS A 74 8.67 2.56 0.50
CA LYS A 74 10.09 2.78 0.25
C LYS A 74 10.88 3.07 1.53
N ALA A 75 10.37 3.95 2.38
CA ALA A 75 11.02 4.32 3.63
C ALA A 75 11.11 3.16 4.63
N ASN A 76 10.28 2.12 4.47
CA ASN A 76 10.17 1.01 5.40
C ASN A 76 10.68 -0.34 4.85
N GLY A 77 11.45 -0.30 3.76
CA GLY A 77 12.22 -1.47 3.30
C GLY A 77 11.71 -2.14 2.02
N ILE A 78 10.70 -1.57 1.33
CA ILE A 78 10.26 -2.06 0.02
C ILE A 78 10.50 -0.99 -1.04
N ASP A 79 11.63 -1.10 -1.75
CA ASP A 79 12.09 -0.11 -2.74
C ASP A 79 11.68 -0.40 -4.19
N SER A 80 11.08 -1.57 -4.44
CA SER A 80 10.82 -2.10 -5.77
C SER A 80 9.35 -2.49 -5.92
N CYS A 81 8.79 -2.33 -7.12
CA CYS A 81 7.40 -2.65 -7.42
C CYS A 81 7.25 -3.64 -8.58
N VAL A 82 6.08 -4.25 -8.64
CA VAL A 82 5.56 -4.91 -9.83
C VAL A 82 4.40 -4.09 -10.39
N ALA A 83 4.37 -3.92 -11.71
CA ALA A 83 3.31 -3.23 -12.43
C ALA A 83 2.71 -4.13 -13.51
N VAL A 84 1.39 -4.05 -13.69
CA VAL A 84 0.68 -4.86 -14.70
C VAL A 84 0.87 -4.35 -16.12
N ASP A 85 1.11 -3.04 -16.27
CA ASP A 85 1.35 -2.36 -17.54
C ASP A 85 2.21 -1.10 -17.30
N VAL A 86 2.60 -0.44 -18.39
CA VAL A 86 3.43 0.78 -18.35
C VAL A 86 2.68 1.95 -17.68
N ALA A 87 1.37 2.06 -17.85
CA ALA A 87 0.56 3.11 -17.24
C ALA A 87 0.56 3.01 -15.71
N CYS A 88 0.62 1.79 -15.17
CA CYS A 88 0.79 1.50 -13.75
C CYS A 88 2.21 1.79 -13.27
N ALA A 89 3.23 1.48 -14.08
CA ALA A 89 4.63 1.65 -13.70
C ALA A 89 5.02 3.13 -13.55
N ARG A 90 4.54 4.00 -14.45
CA ARG A 90 4.87 5.42 -14.45
C ARG A 90 4.65 6.16 -13.12
N PRO A 91 3.43 6.16 -12.51
CA PRO A 91 3.21 6.87 -11.25
C PRO A 91 4.00 6.27 -10.09
N VAL A 92 4.23 4.95 -10.12
CA VAL A 92 4.99 4.25 -9.07
C VAL A 92 6.48 4.62 -9.13
N HIS A 93 7.02 4.68 -10.35
CA HIS A 93 8.37 5.15 -10.58
C HIS A 93 8.55 6.62 -10.21
N ALA A 94 7.59 7.48 -10.58
CA ALA A 94 7.59 8.90 -10.21
C ALA A 94 7.55 9.12 -8.68
N ALA A 95 6.91 8.22 -7.93
CA ALA A 95 6.92 8.22 -6.47
C ALA A 95 8.23 7.68 -5.85
N GLY A 96 9.18 7.24 -6.68
CA GLY A 96 10.54 6.89 -6.30
C GLY A 96 10.82 5.39 -6.11
N LEU A 97 9.87 4.50 -6.42
CA LEU A 97 10.14 3.05 -6.42
C LEU A 97 10.83 2.62 -7.72
N LYS A 98 11.67 1.60 -7.62
CA LYS A 98 12.26 0.93 -8.78
C LYS A 98 11.23 0.00 -9.41
N VAL A 99 11.20 -0.06 -10.73
CA VAL A 99 10.39 -1.05 -11.43
C VAL A 99 11.16 -2.37 -11.44
N GLY A 100 10.71 -3.35 -10.65
CA GLY A 100 11.32 -4.68 -10.63
C GLY A 100 10.71 -5.65 -11.64
N HIS A 101 9.45 -5.44 -12.01
CA HIS A 101 8.74 -6.24 -13.01
C HIS A 101 7.62 -5.44 -13.67
N ILE A 102 7.49 -5.57 -15.00
CA ILE A 102 6.32 -5.11 -15.78
C ILE A 102 5.83 -6.27 -16.62
N GLY A 103 4.54 -6.57 -16.55
CA GLY A 103 3.92 -7.56 -17.43
C GLY A 103 2.53 -7.98 -16.95
N HIS A 104 1.76 -8.57 -17.87
CA HIS A 104 0.48 -9.19 -17.52
C HIS A 104 0.76 -10.37 -16.58
N LEU A 105 0.28 -10.26 -15.33
CA LEU A 105 0.33 -11.34 -14.34
C LEU A 105 -0.84 -12.33 -14.48
N VAL A 106 -1.46 -12.35 -15.65
CA VAL A 106 -2.50 -13.30 -16.06
C VAL A 106 -2.11 -13.84 -17.43
N GLN A 107 -2.35 -15.13 -17.66
CA GLN A 107 -2.23 -15.72 -18.98
C GLN A 107 -3.17 -14.97 -19.94
N VAL A 108 -2.66 -14.68 -21.14
CA VAL A 108 -3.47 -14.29 -22.30
C VAL A 108 -4.28 -15.47 -22.80
#